data_AF-A0A3M2H675-F1
#
_entry.id   AF-A0A3M2H675-F1
#
_cell.length_a   1.000
_cell.length_b   1.000
_cell.length_c   1.000
_cell.angle_alpha   90.00
_cell.angle_beta   90.00
_cell.angle_gamma   90.00
#
_symmetry.space_group_name_H-M   'P 1'
#
loop_
_entity.id
_entity.type
_entity.pdbx_description
1 polymer ?
#
loop_
_entity_poly.entity_id
_entity_poly.type
_entity_poly.pdbx_seq_one_letter_code
_entity_poly.pdbx_strand_id
1 'polypeptide(L)'
;MNDPHDAAAEPGTVGSGTDDGDVASLGYAEALAELEDILDELERDDVDVDILTRRVERAAALIAHCRSRIDAARVTVERVVAGLGAPTPDDGAGPDAPVLPLEEGGAEP
;
A
#
# COMPACT_ATOMS: atom_id res chain seq x y z
N MET A 1 0.19 12.26 -55.63
CA MET A 1 1.40 12.14 -54.79
C MET A 1 0.95 11.35 -53.57
N ASN A 2 1.23 10.06 -53.58
CA ASN A 2 0.84 9.14 -52.52
C ASN A 2 1.91 9.16 -51.41
N ASP A 3 1.49 8.72 -50.22
CA ASP A 3 2.30 8.26 -49.08
C ASP A 3 2.87 9.32 -48.09
N PRO A 4 3.03 8.97 -46.79
CA PRO A 4 2.03 8.42 -45.86
C PRO A 4 2.30 8.89 -44.40
N HIS A 5 1.37 9.57 -43.74
CA HIS A 5 1.40 9.67 -42.27
C HIS A 5 0.14 9.06 -41.67
N ASP A 6 -0.13 7.84 -42.14
CA ASP A 6 -0.79 6.82 -41.35
C ASP A 6 0.31 5.80 -40.98
N ALA A 7 0.76 5.87 -39.72
CA ALA A 7 1.62 4.88 -39.11
C ALA A 7 1.19 4.76 -37.64
N ALA A 8 0.09 4.05 -37.45
CA ALA A 8 -0.19 3.16 -36.32
C ALA A 8 0.46 3.53 -34.96
N ALA A 9 -0.35 4.12 -34.10
CA ALA A 9 -0.35 3.72 -32.69
C ALA A 9 -1.77 3.23 -32.37
N GLU A 10 -2.05 2.00 -32.81
CA GLU A 10 -3.16 1.21 -32.32
C GLU A 10 -3.13 1.23 -30.77
N PRO A 11 -4.23 1.55 -30.07
CA PRO A 11 -4.30 1.41 -28.62
C PRO A 11 -4.38 -0.09 -28.27
N GLY A 12 -3.22 -0.73 -28.29
CA GLY A 12 -3.08 -2.15 -28.05
C GLY A 12 -2.56 -2.45 -26.66
N THR A 13 -3.38 -2.27 -25.63
CA THR A 13 -3.56 -3.29 -24.59
C THR A 13 -4.97 -3.14 -24.04
N VAL A 14 -5.92 -3.75 -24.73
CA VAL A 14 -7.14 -4.21 -24.07
C VAL A 14 -6.70 -5.02 -22.86
N GLY A 15 -7.03 -4.54 -21.65
CA GLY A 15 -6.92 -5.32 -20.44
C GLY A 15 -7.85 -6.52 -20.61
N SER A 16 -7.29 -7.63 -21.08
CA SER A 16 -8.00 -8.87 -21.23
C SER A 16 -8.50 -9.27 -19.85
N GLY A 17 -9.82 -9.22 -19.66
CA GLY A 17 -10.51 -9.69 -18.47
C GLY A 17 -10.04 -11.11 -18.14
N THR A 18 -9.10 -11.18 -17.21
CA THR A 18 -8.64 -12.40 -16.57
C THR A 18 -8.86 -12.17 -15.08
N ASP A 19 -10.14 -12.07 -14.69
CA ASP A 19 -10.60 -11.93 -13.30
C ASP A 19 -10.21 -13.15 -12.43
N ASP A 20 -9.60 -14.17 -13.05
CA ASP A 20 -9.03 -15.38 -12.43
C ASP A 20 -7.49 -15.38 -12.42
N GLY A 21 -6.85 -14.22 -12.67
CA GLY A 21 -5.39 -14.11 -12.54
C GLY A 21 -4.95 -14.38 -11.11
N ASP A 22 -3.97 -15.27 -10.92
CA ASP A 22 -3.41 -15.64 -9.63
C ASP A 22 -2.88 -14.40 -8.90
N VAL A 23 -3.61 -13.94 -7.87
CA VAL A 23 -3.32 -12.71 -7.12
C VAL A 23 -1.87 -12.70 -6.60
N ALA A 24 -1.33 -13.88 -6.30
CA ALA A 24 0.04 -14.07 -5.83
C ALA A 24 1.12 -13.60 -6.84
N SER A 25 0.79 -13.54 -8.13
CA SER A 25 1.74 -13.14 -9.19
C SER A 25 1.73 -11.63 -9.47
N LEU A 26 0.75 -10.89 -8.95
CA LEU A 26 0.59 -9.46 -9.24
C LEU A 26 1.65 -8.60 -8.53
N GLY A 27 2.13 -7.56 -9.20
CA GLY A 27 2.84 -6.47 -8.55
C GLY A 27 1.92 -5.67 -7.63
N TYR A 28 2.50 -4.88 -6.72
CA TYR A 28 1.70 -4.04 -5.81
C TYR A 28 0.87 -2.99 -6.56
N ALA A 29 1.45 -2.36 -7.58
CA ALA A 29 0.73 -1.35 -8.38
C ALA A 29 -0.41 -1.97 -9.19
N GLU A 30 -0.21 -3.17 -9.75
CA GLU A 30 -1.24 -3.90 -10.49
C GLU A 30 -2.38 -4.34 -9.57
N ALA A 31 -2.05 -4.89 -8.39
CA ALA A 31 -3.05 -5.28 -7.41
C ALA A 31 -3.86 -4.09 -6.86
N LEU A 32 -3.24 -2.91 -6.78
CA LEU A 32 -3.93 -1.68 -6.38
C LEU A 32 -4.86 -1.16 -7.47
N ALA A 33 -4.40 -1.15 -8.74
CA ALA A 33 -5.24 -0.76 -9.87
C ALA A 33 -6.47 -1.67 -10.00
N GLU A 34 -6.29 -2.98 -9.84
CA GLU A 34 -7.43 -3.92 -9.85
C GLU A 34 -8.39 -3.67 -8.68
N LEU A 35 -7.88 -3.27 -7.51
CA LEU A 35 -8.73 -2.90 -6.37
C LEU A 35 -9.54 -1.63 -6.64
N GLU A 36 -8.97 -0.65 -7.33
CA GLU A 36 -9.68 0.56 -7.77
C GLU A 36 -10.79 0.20 -8.76
N ASP A 37 -10.50 -0.66 -9.74
CA ASP A 37 -11.51 -1.16 -10.69
C ASP A 37 -12.66 -1.92 -9.99
N ILE A 38 -12.35 -2.69 -8.94
CA ILE A 38 -13.35 -3.34 -8.09
C ILE A 38 -14.25 -2.28 -7.44
N LEU A 39 -13.65 -1.26 -6.82
CA LEU A 39 -14.39 -0.22 -6.10
C LEU A 39 -15.32 0.55 -7.06
N ASP A 40 -14.81 0.94 -8.22
CA ASP A 40 -15.58 1.62 -9.26
C ASP A 40 -16.77 0.78 -9.75
N GLU A 41 -16.63 -0.54 -9.77
CA GLU A 41 -17.72 -1.44 -10.11
C GLU A 41 -18.75 -1.52 -8.99
N LEU A 42 -18.32 -1.67 -7.73
CA LEU A 42 -19.20 -1.78 -6.57
C LEU A 42 -20.01 -0.50 -6.28
N GLU A 43 -19.55 0.65 -6.73
CA GLU A 43 -20.26 1.93 -6.60
C GLU A 43 -21.40 2.11 -7.61
N ARG A 44 -21.54 1.20 -8.59
CA ARG A 44 -22.64 1.27 -9.58
C ARG A 44 -23.95 0.79 -8.97
N ASP A 45 -25.03 1.52 -9.23
CA ASP A 45 -26.37 1.21 -8.71
C ASP A 45 -27.03 -0.06 -9.31
N ASP A 46 -26.45 -0.63 -10.37
CA ASP A 46 -27.02 -1.76 -11.15
C ASP A 46 -26.24 -3.08 -10.95
N VAL A 47 -25.51 -3.23 -9.84
CA VAL A 47 -24.71 -4.45 -9.58
C VAL A 47 -25.53 -5.50 -8.84
N ASP A 48 -25.54 -6.72 -9.38
CA ASP A 48 -26.14 -7.89 -8.75
C ASP A 48 -25.41 -8.31 -7.46
N VAL A 49 -26.16 -8.72 -6.43
CA VAL A 49 -25.61 -9.11 -5.11
C VAL A 49 -24.62 -10.28 -5.18
N ASP A 50 -24.80 -11.20 -6.13
CA ASP A 50 -23.89 -12.32 -6.35
C ASP A 50 -22.55 -11.84 -6.91
N ILE A 51 -22.58 -10.82 -7.79
CA ILE A 51 -21.38 -10.16 -8.33
C ILE A 51 -20.66 -9.39 -7.22
N LEU A 52 -21.40 -8.64 -6.40
CA LEU A 52 -20.86 -7.95 -5.22
C LEU A 52 -20.05 -8.90 -4.34
N THR A 53 -20.61 -10.07 -4.03
CA THR A 53 -19.95 -11.05 -3.17
C THR A 53 -18.63 -11.54 -3.79
N ARG A 54 -18.64 -11.91 -5.07
CA ARG A 54 -17.43 -12.33 -5.79
C ARG A 54 -16.37 -11.25 -5.85
N ARG A 55 -16.78 -10.01 -6.12
CA ARG A 55 -15.87 -8.87 -6.26
C ARG A 55 -15.25 -8.48 -4.91
N VAL A 56 -16.00 -8.58 -3.82
CA VAL A 56 -15.48 -8.38 -2.46
C VAL A 56 -14.52 -9.50 -2.04
N GLU A 57 -14.82 -10.76 -2.36
CA GLU A 57 -13.88 -11.88 -2.13
C GLU A 57 -12.55 -11.66 -2.84
N ARG A 58 -12.60 -11.21 -4.11
CA ARG A 58 -11.42 -10.84 -4.90
C ARG A 58 -10.65 -9.69 -4.27
N ALA A 59 -11.34 -8.61 -3.87
CA ALA A 59 -10.72 -7.48 -3.18
C ALA A 59 -10.00 -7.90 -1.90
N ALA A 60 -10.61 -8.79 -1.11
CA ALA A 60 -9.99 -9.30 0.11
C ALA A 60 -8.67 -10.05 -0.17
N ALA A 61 -8.62 -10.84 -1.25
CA ALA A 61 -7.39 -11.52 -1.68
C ALA A 61 -6.30 -10.52 -2.10
N LEU A 62 -6.65 -9.51 -2.90
CA LEU A 62 -5.72 -8.45 -3.33
C LEU A 62 -5.14 -7.68 -2.14
N ILE A 63 -5.98 -7.32 -1.16
CA ILE A 63 -5.57 -6.64 0.07
C ILE A 63 -4.60 -7.51 0.88
N ALA A 64 -4.89 -8.80 1.03
CA ALA A 64 -4.01 -9.73 1.74
C ALA A 64 -2.62 -9.83 1.09
N HIS A 65 -2.58 -9.90 -0.24
CA HIS A 65 -1.33 -9.90 -1.00
C HIS A 65 -0.53 -8.61 -0.82
N CYS A 66 -1.20 -7.45 -0.94
CA CYS A 66 -0.57 -6.15 -0.73
C CYS A 66 0.07 -6.04 0.66
N ARG A 67 -0.62 -6.51 1.70
CA ARG A 67 -0.11 -6.53 3.07
C ARG A 67 1.12 -7.43 3.20
N SER A 68 1.05 -8.65 2.67
CA SER A 68 2.18 -9.59 2.68
C SER A 68 3.44 -8.98 2.04
N ARG A 69 3.29 -8.27 0.91
CA ARG A 69 4.40 -7.58 0.25
C ARG A 69 5.00 -6.46 1.12
N ILE A 70 4.15 -5.66 1.76
CA ILE A 70 4.58 -4.59 2.66
C ILE A 70 5.37 -5.18 3.83
N ASP A 71 4.89 -6.26 4.43
CA ASP A 71 5.57 -6.92 5.54
C ASP A 71 6.93 -7.49 5.12
N ALA A 72 7.02 -8.13 3.94
CA ALA A 72 8.28 -8.61 3.38
C ALA A 72 9.27 -7.46 3.11
N ALA A 73 8.77 -6.31 2.64
CA ALA A 73 9.58 -5.11 2.45
C ALA A 73 10.09 -4.56 3.79
N ARG A 74 9.24 -4.50 4.83
CA ARG A 74 9.63 -4.06 6.18
C ARG A 74 10.76 -4.90 6.75
N VAL A 75 10.65 -6.23 6.70
CA VAL A 75 11.71 -7.15 7.16
C VAL A 75 13.01 -6.92 6.40
N THR A 76 12.91 -6.69 5.08
CA THR A 76 14.09 -6.41 4.26
C THR A 76 14.76 -5.10 4.66
N VAL A 77 13.98 -4.04 4.88
CA VAL A 77 14.47 -2.74 5.33
C VAL A 77 15.12 -2.85 6.71
N GLU A 78 14.47 -3.49 7.67
CA GLU A 78 15.02 -3.72 9.02
C GLU A 78 16.37 -4.44 8.96
N ARG A 79 16.50 -5.48 8.12
CA ARG A 79 17.76 -6.19 7.92
C ARG A 79 18.85 -5.31 7.30
N VAL A 80 18.50 -4.48 6.31
CA VAL A 80 19.45 -3.55 5.69
C VAL A 80 19.91 -2.50 6.72
N VAL A 81 18.99 -1.92 7.47
CA VAL A 81 19.30 -0.93 8.52
C VAL A 81 20.18 -1.56 9.62
N ALA A 82 19.87 -2.78 10.07
CA ALA A 82 20.70 -3.49 11.04
C ALA A 82 22.12 -3.81 10.51
N GLY A 83 22.25 -4.09 9.20
CA GLY A 83 23.55 -4.28 8.56
C GLY A 83 24.36 -2.99 8.40
N LEU A 84 23.69 -1.84 8.28
CA LEU A 84 24.32 -0.51 8.21
C LEU A 84 24.67 0.02 9.61
N GLY A 85 23.90 -0.36 10.63
CA GLY A 85 24.10 0.02 12.02
C GLY A 85 24.93 -1.00 12.80
N ALA A 86 26.26 -0.95 12.66
CA ALA A 86 27.07 -1.23 13.83
C ALA A 86 26.66 -0.20 14.91
N PRO A 87 26.22 -0.61 16.11
CA PRO A 87 25.88 0.36 17.15
C PRO A 87 27.15 1.09 17.52
N THR A 88 27.33 2.33 17.04
CA THR A 88 28.22 3.27 17.69
C THR A 88 27.47 3.76 18.93
N PRO A 89 27.95 3.47 20.15
CA PRO A 89 27.37 4.02 21.36
C PRO A 89 27.85 5.47 21.48
N ASP A 90 27.30 6.38 20.68
CA ASP A 90 27.47 7.81 20.95
C ASP A 90 26.41 8.66 20.23
N ASP A 91 26.07 9.76 20.88
CA ASP A 91 25.30 10.92 20.42
C ASP A 91 23.75 10.85 20.46
N GLY A 92 23.20 11.24 21.62
CA GLY A 92 21.80 11.66 21.69
C GLY A 92 21.19 11.96 23.06
N ALA A 93 21.91 11.81 24.17
CA ALA A 93 21.44 12.31 25.48
C ALA A 93 21.78 13.80 25.60
N GLY A 94 20.88 14.67 25.13
CA GLY A 94 21.01 16.12 25.33
C GLY A 94 21.04 16.46 26.82
N PRO A 95 21.98 17.31 27.29
CA PRO A 95 21.94 17.87 28.63
C PRO A 95 20.84 18.94 28.71
N ASP A 96 20.31 19.15 29.91
CA ASP A 96 19.40 20.24 30.27
C ASP A 96 17.94 20.17 29.77
N ALA A 97 17.11 19.46 30.54
CA ALA A 97 15.76 19.94 30.83
C ALA A 97 15.71 20.40 32.31
N PRO A 98 15.20 21.61 32.59
CA PRO A 98 15.30 22.24 33.91
C PRO A 98 14.51 21.46 34.97
N VAL A 99 15.14 21.25 36.12
CA VAL A 99 14.49 20.77 37.34
C VAL A 99 13.46 21.82 37.77
N LEU A 100 12.17 21.52 37.60
CA LEU A 100 11.11 22.35 38.17
C LEU A 100 11.18 22.24 39.71
N PRO A 101 11.16 23.35 40.45
CA PRO A 101 11.13 23.31 41.91
C PRO A 101 9.82 22.64 42.37
N LEU A 102 9.94 21.78 43.38
CA LEU A 102 8.81 21.29 44.16
C LEU A 102 8.15 22.49 44.84
N GLU A 103 7.03 22.96 44.31
CA GLU A 103 6.16 23.90 45.01
C GLU A 103 5.38 23.12 46.06
N GLU A 104 5.96 23.05 47.26
CA GLU A 104 5.23 22.73 48.49
C GLU A 104 4.19 23.84 48.74
N GLY A 105 2.89 23.49 48.76
CA GLY A 105 1.90 24.43 49.27
C GLY A 105 0.43 24.16 48.94
N GLY A 106 -0.25 23.38 49.79
CA GLY A 106 -1.42 23.92 50.49
C GLY A 106 -2.84 23.58 50.00
N ALA A 107 -3.62 23.11 50.97
CA ALA A 107 -5.07 23.26 51.14
C ALA A 107 -6.00 22.20 50.52
N GLU A 108 -6.23 21.15 51.32
CA GLU A 108 -7.53 20.47 51.41
C GLU A 108 -8.59 21.42 52.02
N PRO A 109 -9.85 21.33 51.57
CA PRO A 109 -10.96 21.37 52.50
C PRO A 109 -11.82 20.09 52.49
#